data_AF-A0A2S7WHI5-F1
#
_entry.id   AF-A0A2S7WHI5-F1
#
_cell.length_a   1.000
_cell.length_b   1.000
_cell.length_c   1.000
_cell.angle_alpha   90.00
_cell.angle_beta   90.00
_cell.angle_gamma   90.00
#
_symmetry.space_group_name_H-M   'P 1'
#
loop_
_entity.id
_entity.type
_entity.pdbx_description
1 polymer ?
#
loop_
_entity_poly.entity_id
_entity_poly.type
_entity_poly.pdbx_seq_one_letter_code
_entity_poly.pdbx_strand_id
1 'polypeptide(L)'
;MADDPVYGEFWNLIHEEYLTTKRLLLKLAGHTELMENHPVGKASIAIRENIVLPLLTIQQFALKRIQELQKTEGNTAEIEVYEKMVMRSLFGNINASRNSA
;
A
#
# COMPACT_ATOMS: atom_id res chain seq x y z
N MET A 1 13.02 0.04 -3.01
CA MET A 1 12.52 0.70 -4.24
C MET A 1 13.32 1.96 -4.53
N ALA A 2 13.53 2.84 -3.55
CA ALA A 2 14.37 4.04 -3.71
C ALA A 2 15.82 3.72 -4.16
N ASP A 3 16.41 2.62 -3.69
CA ASP A 3 17.78 2.20 -4.05
C ASP A 3 17.85 1.27 -5.27
N ASP A 4 16.75 1.15 -6.04
CA ASP A 4 16.77 0.33 -7.26
C ASP A 4 17.67 0.98 -8.33
N PRO A 5 18.59 0.23 -8.96
CA PRO A 5 19.60 0.81 -9.86
C PRO A 5 19.00 1.34 -11.17
N VAL A 6 17.79 0.93 -11.55
CA VAL A 6 17.13 1.35 -12.80
C VAL A 6 15.97 2.31 -12.51
N TYR A 7 15.20 2.04 -11.45
CA TYR A 7 13.96 2.76 -11.17
C TYR A 7 14.00 3.64 -9.92
N GLY A 8 15.10 3.65 -9.17
CA GLY A 8 15.22 4.39 -7.91
C GLY A 8 14.94 5.89 -8.05
N GLU A 9 15.54 6.53 -9.05
CA GLU A 9 15.33 7.96 -9.35
C GLU A 9 13.85 8.28 -9.64
N PHE A 10 13.18 7.42 -10.41
CA PHE A 10 11.75 7.57 -10.71
C PHE A 10 10.88 7.47 -9.46
N TRP A 11 11.16 6.51 -8.56
CA TRP A 11 10.43 6.39 -7.29
C TRP A 11 10.65 7.58 -6.37
N ASN A 12 11.87 8.11 -6.32
CA ASN A 12 12.19 9.30 -5.54
C ASN A 12 11.45 10.54 -6.07
N LEU A 13 11.40 10.71 -7.40
CA LEU A 13 10.63 11.80 -8.02
C LEU A 13 9.15 11.75 -7.64
N ILE A 14 8.52 10.57 -7.69
CA ILE A 14 7.11 10.43 -7.27
C ILE A 14 6.93 10.81 -5.80
N HIS A 15 7.87 10.43 -4.93
CA HIS A 15 7.81 10.76 -3.51
C HIS A 15 7.97 12.27 -3.27
N GLU A 16 8.89 12.92 -3.98
CA GLU A 16 9.09 14.37 -3.92
C GLU A 16 7.83 15.14 -4.38
N GLU A 17 7.17 14.67 -5.44
CA GLU A 17 5.90 15.26 -5.90
C GLU A 17 4.78 15.08 -4.88
N TYR A 18 4.71 13.92 -4.21
CA TYR A 18 3.79 13.70 -3.08
C TYR A 18 4.04 14.70 -1.94
N LEU A 19 5.30 14.86 -1.52
CA LEU A 19 5.66 15.79 -0.44
C LEU A 19 5.36 17.24 -0.81
N THR A 20 5.67 17.63 -2.05
CA THR A 20 5.38 18.96 -2.60
C THR A 20 3.88 19.24 -2.60
N THR A 21 3.09 18.29 -3.08
CA THR A 21 1.63 18.38 -3.10
C THR A 21 1.07 18.52 -1.69
N LYS A 22 1.50 17.67 -0.75
CA LYS A 22 1.06 17.74 0.66
C LYS A 22 1.37 19.09 1.29
N ARG A 23 2.59 19.60 1.11
CA ARG A 23 3.02 20.91 1.64
C ARG A 23 2.17 22.05 1.09
N LEU A 24 1.91 22.06 -0.23
CA LEU A 24 1.11 23.09 -0.88
C LEU A 24 -0.36 23.01 -0.46
N LEU A 25 -0.92 21.81 -0.35
CA LEU A 25 -2.30 21.58 0.09
C LEU A 25 -2.53 22.10 1.52
N LEU A 26 -1.63 21.77 2.44
CA LEU A 26 -1.69 22.25 3.84
C LEU A 26 -1.57 23.77 3.91
N LYS A 27 -0.63 24.35 3.15
CA LYS A 27 -0.47 25.82 3.06
C LYS A 27 -1.74 26.50 2.55
N LEU A 28 -2.36 25.96 1.50
CA LEU A 28 -3.58 26.51 0.91
C LEU A 28 -4.76 26.41 1.88
N ALA A 29 -4.87 25.31 2.62
CA ALA A 29 -5.94 25.08 3.59
C ALA A 29 -5.71 25.81 4.94
N GLY A 30 -4.51 26.36 5.19
CA GLY A 30 -4.15 26.94 6.48
C GLY A 30 -4.01 25.91 7.61
N HIS A 31 -3.76 24.63 7.27
CA HIS A 31 -3.65 23.54 8.23
C HIS A 31 -2.19 23.14 8.45
N THR A 32 -1.92 22.52 9.59
CA THR A 32 -0.64 21.90 9.93
C THR A 32 -0.62 20.40 9.62
N GLU A 33 -1.81 19.78 9.54
CA GLU A 33 -1.96 18.36 9.25
C GLU A 33 -3.16 18.04 8.36
N LEU A 34 -3.12 16.87 7.72
CA LEU A 34 -4.23 16.40 6.90
C LEU A 34 -5.43 16.10 7.79
N MET A 35 -6.61 16.50 7.29
CA MET A 35 -7.89 16.30 7.97
C MET A 35 -8.00 16.95 9.36
N GLU A 36 -7.27 18.04 9.62
CA GLU A 36 -7.27 18.79 10.90
C GLU A 36 -8.70 19.11 11.40
N ASN A 37 -9.59 19.56 10.51
CA ASN A 37 -10.99 19.87 10.83
C ASN A 37 -11.94 18.66 10.85
N HIS A 38 -11.44 17.44 10.63
CA HIS A 38 -12.23 16.20 10.59
C HIS A 38 -11.64 15.11 11.52
N PRO A 39 -11.51 15.38 12.83
CA PRO A 39 -10.82 14.48 13.76
C PRO A 39 -11.46 13.08 13.85
N VAL A 40 -12.80 12.99 13.77
CA VAL A 40 -13.52 11.71 13.79
C VAL A 40 -13.21 10.88 12.53
N GLY A 41 -13.21 11.52 11.36
CA GLY A 41 -12.86 10.86 10.10
C GLY A 41 -11.41 10.39 10.08
N LYS A 42 -10.50 11.23 10.58
CA LYS A 42 -9.08 10.91 10.74
C LYS A 42 -8.86 9.72 11.66
N ALA A 43 -9.49 9.70 12.83
CA ALA A 43 -9.40 8.57 13.76
C ALA A 43 -9.97 7.27 13.14
N SER A 44 -11.08 7.36 12.41
CA SER A 44 -11.65 6.22 11.69
C SER A 44 -10.71 5.67 10.61
N ILE A 45 -9.99 6.53 9.89
CA ILE A 45 -8.96 6.11 8.92
C ILE A 45 -7.80 5.43 9.65
N ALA A 46 -7.26 6.04 10.71
CA ALA A 46 -6.12 5.47 11.44
C ALA A 46 -6.41 4.06 11.99
N ILE A 47 -7.63 3.82 12.49
CA ILE A 47 -8.04 2.48 12.94
C ILE A 47 -8.08 1.50 11.76
N ARG A 48 -8.57 1.92 10.58
CA ARG A 48 -8.60 1.07 9.39
C ARG A 48 -7.19 0.80 8.84
N GLU A 49 -6.27 1.73 8.95
CA GLU A 49 -4.86 1.52 8.55
C GLU A 49 -4.19 0.40 9.34
N ASN A 50 -4.54 0.21 10.61
CA ASN A 50 -4.06 -0.94 11.40
C ASN A 50 -4.51 -2.30 10.83
N ILE A 51 -5.57 -2.32 10.01
CA ILE A 51 -6.03 -3.51 9.29
C ILE A 51 -5.34 -3.61 7.92
N VAL A 52 -5.23 -2.48 7.20
CA VAL A 52 -4.65 -2.42 5.84
C VAL A 52 -3.16 -2.79 5.83
N LEU A 53 -2.36 -2.25 6.76
CA LEU A 53 -0.90 -2.44 6.74
C LEU A 53 -0.46 -3.91 6.86
N PRO A 54 -1.01 -4.74 7.78
CA PRO A 54 -0.72 -6.17 7.82
C PRO A 54 -1.16 -6.90 6.54
N LEU A 55 -2.34 -6.56 6.00
CA LEU A 55 -2.85 -7.20 4.79
C LEU A 55 -2.00 -6.89 3.57
N LEU A 56 -1.51 -5.66 3.40
CA LEU A 56 -0.54 -5.29 2.37
C LEU A 56 0.77 -6.07 2.53
N THR A 57 1.25 -6.22 3.77
CA THR A 57 2.48 -6.99 4.05
C THR A 57 2.32 -8.47 3.67
N ILE A 58 1.20 -9.09 4.04
CA ILE A 58 0.87 -10.47 3.68
C ILE A 58 0.74 -10.61 2.17
N GLN A 59 0.07 -9.66 1.51
CA GLN A 59 -0.10 -9.65 0.05
C GLN A 59 1.25 -9.58 -0.66
N GLN A 60 2.12 -8.66 -0.25
CA GLN A 60 3.44 -8.48 -0.86
C GLN A 60 4.33 -9.70 -0.64
N PHE A 61 4.28 -10.31 0.54
CA PHE A 61 4.96 -11.57 0.81
C PHE A 61 4.48 -12.68 -0.13
N ALA A 62 3.17 -12.87 -0.25
CA ALA A 62 2.60 -13.89 -1.11
C ALA A 62 2.96 -13.67 -2.59
N LEU A 63 2.92 -12.43 -3.09
CA LEU A 63 3.36 -12.09 -4.45
C LEU A 63 4.83 -12.43 -4.68
N LYS A 64 5.71 -12.12 -3.72
CA LYS A 64 7.13 -12.46 -3.82
C LYS A 64 7.35 -13.98 -3.87
N ARG A 65 6.61 -14.74 -3.05
CA ARG A 65 6.67 -16.20 -3.05
C ARG A 65 6.21 -16.79 -4.38
N ILE A 66 5.13 -16.28 -4.98
CA ILE A 66 4.69 -16.67 -6.32
C ILE A 66 5.81 -16.44 -7.34
N GLN A 67 6.41 -15.25 -7.35
CA GLN A 67 7.51 -14.91 -8.27
C GLN A 67 8.74 -15.83 -8.11
N GLU A 68 9.04 -16.26 -6.89
CA GLU A 68 10.13 -17.21 -6.61
C GLU A 68 9.80 -18.62 -7.10
N LEU A 69 8.60 -19.12 -6.80
CA LEU A 69 8.15 -20.45 -7.17
C LEU A 69 8.02 -20.64 -8.68
N GLN A 70 7.62 -19.58 -9.41
CA GLN A 70 7.53 -19.58 -10.87
C GLN A 70 8.88 -19.76 -11.58
N LYS A 71 10.02 -19.61 -10.87
CA LYS A 71 11.36 -19.84 -11.44
C LYS A 71 11.73 -21.32 -11.55
N THR A 72 10.93 -22.21 -10.98
CA THR A 72 11.19 -23.66 -10.93
C THR A 72 9.92 -24.44 -11.25
N GLU A 73 10.05 -25.63 -11.84
CA GLU A 73 8.91 -26.48 -12.19
C GLU A 73 8.35 -27.24 -10.96
N GLY A 74 7.08 -27.65 -11.02
CA GLY A 74 6.47 -28.52 -10.00
C GLY A 74 5.79 -27.83 -8.81
N ASN A 75 5.67 -26.50 -8.80
CA ASN A 75 5.16 -25.73 -7.65
C ASN A 75 3.66 -25.37 -7.73
N THR A 76 2.89 -25.95 -8.65
CA THR A 76 1.50 -25.54 -8.93
C THR A 76 0.62 -25.47 -7.68
N ALA A 77 0.67 -26.48 -6.82
CA ALA A 77 -0.14 -26.52 -5.61
C ALA A 77 0.25 -25.43 -4.59
N GLU A 78 1.53 -25.09 -4.47
CA GLU A 78 1.99 -24.04 -3.55
C GLU A 78 1.66 -22.64 -4.10
N ILE A 79 1.78 -22.45 -5.42
CA ILE A 79 1.38 -21.22 -6.10
C ILE A 79 -0.11 -20.92 -5.87
N GLU A 80 -0.99 -21.92 -6.02
CA GLU A 80 -2.43 -21.75 -5.76
C GLU A 80 -2.74 -21.30 -4.32
N VAL A 81 -1.94 -21.74 -3.34
CA VAL A 81 -2.10 -21.31 -1.94
C VAL A 81 -1.76 -19.84 -1.79
N TYR A 82 -0.64 -19.38 -2.36
CA TYR A 82 -0.26 -17.96 -2.30
C TYR A 82 -1.21 -17.08 -3.11
N GLU A 83 -1.73 -17.54 -4.25
CA GLU A 83 -2.74 -16.80 -5.01
C GLU A 83 -4.01 -16.58 -4.19
N LYS A 84 -4.47 -17.60 -3.44
CA LYS A 84 -5.59 -17.47 -2.50
C LYS A 84 -5.25 -16.45 -1.40
N MET A 85 -4.02 -16.43 -0.89
CA MET A 85 -3.60 -15.42 0.09
C MET A 85 -3.68 -14.01 -0.48
N VAL A 86 -3.15 -13.78 -1.69
CA VAL A 86 -3.22 -12.49 -2.40
C VAL A 86 -4.66 -12.04 -2.56
N MET A 87 -5.55 -12.92 -3.03
CA MET A 87 -6.97 -12.59 -3.22
C MET A 87 -7.67 -12.24 -1.90
N ARG A 88 -7.41 -13.00 -0.83
CA ARG A 88 -8.02 -12.75 0.49
C ARG A 88 -7.51 -11.44 1.10
N SER A 89 -6.22 -11.15 1.02
CA SER A 89 -5.67 -9.88 1.49
C SER A 89 -6.20 -8.70 0.68
N LEU A 90 -6.35 -8.85 -0.64
CA LEU A 90 -6.88 -7.82 -1.52
C LEU A 90 -8.33 -7.45 -1.14
N PHE A 91 -9.21 -8.44 -0.90
CA PHE A 91 -10.57 -8.16 -0.44
C PHE A 91 -10.60 -7.42 0.90
N GLY A 92 -9.74 -7.81 1.84
CA GLY A 92 -9.63 -7.11 3.13
C GLY A 92 -9.17 -5.66 2.95
N ASN A 93 -8.18 -5.42 2.07
CA ASN A 93 -7.69 -4.09 1.76
C ASN A 93 -8.75 -3.21 1.09
N ILE A 94 -9.49 -3.72 0.11
CA ILE A 94 -10.57 -2.99 -0.57
C ILE A 94 -11.65 -2.59 0.44
N ASN A 95 -12.09 -3.53 1.27
CA ASN A 95 -13.13 -3.29 2.27
C ASN A 95 -12.70 -2.28 3.33
N ALA A 96 -11.44 -2.36 3.79
CA ALA A 96 -10.89 -1.43 4.75
C ALA A 96 -10.61 -0.05 4.15
N SER A 97 -10.22 0.04 2.87
CA SER A 97 -9.89 1.31 2.21
C SER A 97 -11.13 2.09 1.75
N ARG A 98 -12.29 1.42 1.58
CA ARG A 98 -13.54 2.03 1.12
C ARG A 98 -13.37 2.77 -0.21
N ASN A 99 -13.55 4.09 -0.24
CA ASN A 99 -13.55 4.94 -1.44
C ASN A 99 -12.15 5.45 -1.84
N SER A 100 -11.10 4.82 -1.31
CA SER A 100 -9.70 5.16 -1.59
C SER A 100 -9.01 4.15 -2.49
N ALA A 101 -9.70 3.06 -2.88
CA ALA A 101 -9.23 2.07 -3.83
C ALA A 101 -9.43 2.54 -5.27
#